data_AF-A0A933AMJ2-F1
#
_entry.id   AF-A0A933AMJ2-F1
#
_cell.length_a   1.000
_cell.length_b   1.000
_cell.length_c   1.000
_cell.angle_alpha   90.00
_cell.angle_beta   90.00
_cell.angle_gamma   90.00
#
_symmetry.space_group_name_H-M   'P 1'
#
loop_
_entity.id
_entity.type
_entity.pdbx_description
1 polymer ?
#
loop_
_entity_poly.entity_id
_entity_poly.type
_entity_poly.pdbx_seq_one_letter_code
_entity_poly.pdbx_strand_id
1 'polypeptide(L)'
;MRFLNLLTVVAALVAACGGTPTPTAPPTAPAATLVPTEAATAAAAPTAAAEGDILYLNLMWHQHQPLYYKDADGVYTRPWVRVHGTKDYYDMAATVAKYPEMRVTFNLTPVLLKQLNDYVANGAKDKYWVLTEKPAADLTDDDKDFILRHFFDANWDHVIKIHPGYKALLDKRAGTNAAAIAAAKQNFTEQDFRDLQVWFNLA
;
A
#
# COMPACT_ATOMS: atom_id res chain seq x y z
N MET A 1 -18.56 -66.56 2.33
CA MET A 1 -17.94 -67.01 1.06
C MET A 1 -17.88 -65.79 0.14
N ARG A 2 -16.72 -65.12 0.07
CA ARG A 2 -15.64 -65.32 -0.93
C ARG A 2 -16.02 -64.64 -2.26
N PHE A 3 -15.49 -63.45 -2.59
CA PHE A 3 -14.20 -63.20 -3.27
C PHE A 3 -14.03 -63.95 -4.61
N LEU A 4 -13.48 -63.22 -5.61
CA LEU A 4 -13.07 -63.60 -6.99
C LEU A 4 -14.18 -63.53 -8.06
N ASN A 5 -14.08 -62.83 -9.20
CA ASN A 5 -12.98 -62.30 -10.04
C ASN A 5 -13.55 -61.07 -10.81
N LEU A 6 -12.94 -59.89 -11.00
CA LEU A 6 -11.61 -59.51 -11.49
C LEU A 6 -11.12 -60.32 -12.70
N LEU A 7 -11.75 -60.14 -13.88
CA LEU A 7 -11.09 -60.04 -15.20
C LEU A 7 -12.14 -59.95 -16.34
N THR A 8 -12.52 -58.75 -16.74
CA THR A 8 -12.92 -58.43 -18.13
C THR A 8 -12.84 -56.92 -18.31
N VAL A 9 -11.65 -56.39 -18.04
CA VAL A 9 -11.16 -55.18 -18.71
C VAL A 9 -10.97 -55.54 -20.18
N VAL A 10 -11.11 -54.53 -21.06
CA VAL A 10 -10.77 -54.52 -22.50
C VAL A 10 -11.93 -54.85 -23.46
N ALA A 11 -12.95 -53.98 -23.56
CA ALA A 11 -13.74 -53.82 -24.80
C ALA A 11 -14.60 -52.53 -24.88
N ALA A 12 -14.20 -51.42 -24.24
CA ALA A 12 -14.94 -50.15 -24.39
C ALA A 12 -14.00 -48.94 -24.48
N LEU A 13 -12.87 -49.09 -25.19
CA LEU A 13 -11.82 -48.07 -25.30
C LEU A 13 -11.50 -47.62 -26.73
N VAL A 14 -12.35 -47.90 -27.74
CA VAL A 14 -12.12 -47.42 -29.11
C VAL A 14 -13.43 -47.03 -29.79
N ALA A 15 -13.98 -45.86 -29.46
CA ALA A 15 -14.90 -45.11 -30.33
C ALA A 15 -15.21 -43.71 -29.77
N ALA A 16 -14.19 -42.88 -29.51
CA ALA A 16 -14.37 -41.44 -29.31
C ALA A 16 -13.07 -40.66 -29.54
N CYS A 17 -12.31 -40.97 -30.59
CA CYS A 17 -11.29 -40.06 -31.12
C CYS A 17 -11.94 -39.28 -32.26
N GLY A 18 -12.46 -38.09 -31.97
CA GLY A 18 -13.14 -37.27 -32.98
C GLY A 18 -13.52 -35.86 -32.54
N GLY A 19 -12.78 -35.25 -31.62
CA GLY A 19 -12.99 -33.86 -31.24
C GLY A 19 -11.77 -33.30 -30.52
N THR A 20 -10.94 -32.55 -31.24
CA THR A 20 -9.97 -31.64 -30.63
C THR A 20 -10.77 -30.59 -29.85
N PRO A 21 -10.56 -30.42 -28.53
CA PRO A 21 -11.16 -29.30 -27.82
C PRO A 21 -10.54 -28.01 -28.37
N THR A 22 -11.37 -27.16 -28.99
CA THR A 22 -11.00 -25.80 -29.34
C THR A 22 -10.60 -25.07 -28.05
N PRO A 23 -9.40 -24.47 -27.96
CA PRO A 23 -9.06 -23.65 -26.80
C PRO A 23 -10.03 -22.46 -26.73
N THR A 24 -10.84 -22.42 -25.68
CA THR A 24 -11.68 -21.27 -25.35
C THR A 24 -10.76 -20.08 -25.05
N ALA A 25 -10.91 -19.00 -25.81
CA ALA A 25 -10.18 -17.78 -25.56
C ALA A 25 -10.46 -17.26 -24.13
N PRO A 26 -9.44 -16.77 -23.40
CA PRO A 26 -9.66 -16.12 -22.11
C PRO A 26 -10.63 -14.93 -22.28
N PRO A 27 -11.45 -14.63 -21.25
CA PRO A 27 -12.37 -13.51 -21.31
C PRO A 27 -11.60 -12.23 -21.61
N THR A 28 -12.04 -11.53 -22.65
CA THR A 28 -11.49 -10.23 -23.04
C THR A 28 -11.72 -9.26 -21.89
N ALA A 29 -10.64 -8.86 -21.23
CA ALA A 29 -10.68 -7.74 -20.28
C ALA A 29 -11.31 -6.53 -21.00
N PRO A 30 -12.20 -5.75 -20.37
CA PRO A 30 -12.64 -4.49 -20.94
C PRO A 30 -11.39 -3.71 -21.31
N ALA A 31 -11.31 -3.27 -22.57
CA ALA A 31 -10.22 -2.42 -23.02
C ALA A 31 -10.13 -1.26 -22.04
N ALA A 32 -9.00 -1.16 -21.34
CA ALA A 32 -8.68 0.07 -20.63
C ALA A 32 -8.75 1.16 -21.70
N THR A 33 -9.71 2.08 -21.57
CA THR A 33 -9.74 3.28 -22.38
C THR A 33 -8.45 4.01 -22.02
N LEU A 34 -7.40 3.77 -22.79
CA LEU A 34 -6.21 4.58 -22.76
C LEU A 34 -6.71 5.96 -23.11
N VAL A 35 -6.79 6.85 -22.12
CA VAL A 35 -6.85 8.27 -22.38
C VAL A 35 -5.72 8.51 -23.37
N PRO A 36 -5.97 9.10 -24.54
CA PRO A 36 -4.92 9.38 -25.50
C PRO A 36 -3.80 10.08 -24.72
N THR A 37 -2.61 9.46 -24.68
CA THR A 37 -1.40 10.19 -24.32
C THR A 37 -1.38 11.34 -25.30
N GLU A 38 -1.70 12.54 -24.83
CA GLU A 38 -1.53 13.74 -25.60
C GLU A 38 -0.10 13.67 -26.12
N ALA A 39 0.03 13.57 -27.45
CA ALA A 39 1.33 13.49 -28.08
C ALA A 39 2.12 14.67 -27.52
N ALA A 40 3.22 14.37 -26.84
CA ALA A 40 4.07 15.39 -26.26
C ALA A 40 4.30 16.43 -27.36
N THR A 41 3.68 17.59 -27.20
CA THR A 41 3.86 18.72 -28.10
C THR A 41 5.36 18.88 -28.18
N ALA A 42 5.93 18.72 -29.37
CA ALA A 42 7.37 18.76 -29.54
C ALA A 42 7.83 20.08 -28.92
N ALA A 43 8.45 19.96 -27.74
CA ALA A 43 8.93 21.12 -27.02
C ALA A 43 9.86 21.84 -28.00
N ALA A 44 9.61 23.13 -28.21
CA ALA A 44 10.43 23.95 -29.05
C ALA A 44 11.90 23.64 -28.72
N ALA A 45 12.68 23.36 -29.77
CA ALA A 45 14.11 23.11 -29.61
C ALA A 45 14.68 24.20 -28.70
N PRO A 46 15.49 23.84 -27.69
CA PRO A 46 15.99 24.82 -26.75
C PRO A 46 16.70 25.92 -27.54
N THR A 47 16.19 27.15 -27.42
CA THR A 47 16.88 28.35 -27.89
C THR A 47 18.29 28.26 -27.34
N ALA A 48 19.28 28.24 -28.25
CA ALA A 48 20.67 28.00 -27.94
C ALA A 48 21.10 28.79 -26.70
N ALA A 49 21.25 28.08 -25.58
CA ALA A 49 21.76 28.65 -24.34
C ALA A 49 23.21 29.08 -24.58
N ALA A 50 23.56 30.24 -24.03
CA ALA A 50 24.87 30.86 -24.17
C ALA A 50 26.04 29.89 -23.91
N GLU A 51 27.15 30.08 -24.63
CA GLU A 51 28.39 29.31 -24.52
C GLU A 51 28.91 29.27 -23.07
N GLY A 52 28.57 28.20 -22.37
CA GLY A 52 29.11 27.76 -21.10
C GLY A 52 28.87 26.26 -21.01
N ASP A 53 29.68 25.54 -20.24
CA ASP A 53 29.58 24.08 -20.16
C ASP A 53 28.18 23.66 -19.67
N ILE A 54 27.37 23.12 -20.58
CA ILE A 54 26.01 22.67 -20.30
C ILE A 54 26.08 21.33 -19.55
N LEU A 55 25.54 21.29 -18.33
CA LEU A 55 25.33 20.05 -17.57
C LEU A 55 23.90 19.51 -17.80
N TYR A 56 23.81 18.33 -18.41
CA TYR A 56 22.54 17.61 -18.52
C TYR A 56 22.24 16.88 -17.21
N LEU A 57 21.06 17.14 -16.63
CA LEU A 57 20.59 16.53 -15.39
C LEU A 57 19.36 15.66 -15.65
N ASN A 58 19.37 14.43 -15.15
CA ASN A 58 18.20 13.58 -15.05
C ASN A 58 17.89 13.30 -13.58
N LEU A 59 16.74 13.77 -13.10
CA LEU A 59 16.21 13.40 -11.80
C LEU A 59 15.26 12.21 -11.99
N MET A 60 15.62 11.07 -11.42
CA MET A 60 14.78 9.87 -11.40
C MET A 60 14.35 9.52 -9.98
N TRP A 61 13.04 9.38 -9.78
CA TRP A 61 12.46 8.93 -8.53
C TRP A 61 11.90 7.52 -8.68
N HIS A 62 12.46 6.60 -7.90
CA HIS A 62 12.01 5.22 -7.84
C HIS A 62 11.12 5.02 -6.62
N GLN A 63 9.84 4.74 -6.85
CA GLN A 63 8.86 4.51 -5.80
C GLN A 63 8.55 3.01 -5.71
N HIS A 64 8.84 2.45 -4.54
CA HIS A 64 8.69 1.04 -4.26
C HIS A 64 8.11 0.83 -2.86
N GLN A 65 7.19 -0.13 -2.78
CA GLN A 65 6.74 -0.76 -1.56
C GLN A 65 6.73 -2.27 -1.78
N PRO A 66 7.14 -3.10 -0.81
CA PRO A 66 7.02 -4.54 -0.93
C PRO A 66 5.54 -4.96 -0.98
N LEU A 67 5.29 -6.22 -1.32
CA LEU A 67 3.95 -6.79 -1.21
C LEU A 67 3.58 -6.94 0.27
N TYR A 68 2.60 -6.17 0.73
CA TYR A 68 2.00 -6.38 2.04
C TYR A 68 0.86 -7.39 1.93
N TYR A 69 0.82 -8.33 2.86
CA TYR A 69 -0.22 -9.35 2.89
C TYR A 69 -1.47 -8.83 3.59
N LYS A 70 -2.62 -9.30 3.11
CA LYS A 70 -3.90 -9.15 3.79
C LYS A 70 -4.06 -10.25 4.84
N ASP A 71 -4.79 -9.96 5.90
CA ASP A 71 -5.25 -10.95 6.86
C ASP A 71 -6.45 -11.75 6.32
N ALA A 72 -7.02 -12.62 7.17
CA ALA A 72 -8.16 -13.46 6.82
C ALA A 72 -9.42 -12.65 6.44
N ASP A 73 -9.52 -11.41 6.91
CA ASP A 73 -10.64 -10.51 6.65
C ASP A 73 -10.40 -9.61 5.41
N GLY A 74 -9.27 -9.81 4.71
CA GLY A 74 -8.92 -9.05 3.52
C GLY A 74 -8.32 -7.67 3.81
N VAL A 75 -7.90 -7.40 5.05
CA VAL A 75 -7.32 -6.11 5.47
C VAL A 75 -5.79 -6.17 5.40
N TYR A 76 -5.17 -5.17 4.78
CA TYR A 76 -3.71 -5.09 4.72
C TYR A 76 -3.10 -4.97 6.12
N THR A 77 -2.11 -5.81 6.39
CA THR A 77 -1.44 -5.84 7.70
C THR A 77 -0.50 -4.67 7.97
N ARG A 78 -0.18 -3.86 6.94
CA ARG A 78 0.73 -2.71 7.02
C ARG A 78 0.17 -1.52 6.24
N PRO A 79 0.42 -0.28 6.68
CA PRO A 79 -0.19 0.92 6.11
C PRO A 79 0.68 1.58 5.04
N TRP A 80 1.90 1.07 4.81
CA TRP A 80 2.98 1.79 4.15
C TRP A 80 2.66 2.21 2.72
N VAL A 81 1.93 1.40 1.95
CA VAL A 81 1.44 1.80 0.62
C VAL A 81 0.56 3.04 0.69
N ARG A 82 -0.40 3.06 1.62
CA ARG A 82 -1.30 4.22 1.79
C ARG A 82 -0.52 5.43 2.28
N VAL A 83 0.19 5.31 3.41
CA VAL A 83 0.79 6.51 4.04
C VAL A 83 1.87 7.14 3.18
N HIS A 84 2.72 6.34 2.50
CA HIS A 84 3.66 6.90 1.52
C HIS A 84 2.94 7.43 0.27
N GLY A 85 1.86 6.78 -0.15
CA GLY A 85 1.03 7.25 -1.27
C GLY A 85 0.41 8.62 -1.03
N THR A 86 -0.17 8.85 0.15
CA THR A 86 -0.89 10.08 0.50
C THR A 86 0.01 11.20 1.00
N LYS A 87 1.23 10.88 1.47
CA LYS A 87 2.16 11.86 2.02
C LYS A 87 3.33 12.15 1.08
N ASP A 88 4.11 11.15 0.71
CA ASP A 88 5.38 11.38 0.02
C ASP A 88 5.21 11.38 -1.51
N TYR A 89 4.61 10.32 -2.04
CA TYR A 89 4.56 10.09 -3.49
C TYR A 89 3.75 11.13 -4.23
N TYR A 90 2.61 11.52 -3.66
CA TYR A 90 1.78 12.58 -4.19
C TYR A 90 2.51 13.93 -4.13
N ASP A 91 3.10 14.31 -3.00
CA ASP A 91 3.76 15.61 -2.83
C ASP A 91 4.95 15.79 -3.77
N MET A 92 5.68 14.73 -4.07
CA MET A 92 6.74 14.74 -5.08
C MET A 92 6.19 15.10 -6.46
N ALA A 93 5.14 14.42 -6.92
CA ALA A 93 4.50 14.69 -8.22
C ALA A 93 3.84 16.08 -8.26
N ALA A 94 3.10 16.44 -7.21
CA ALA A 94 2.42 17.72 -7.08
C ALA A 94 3.41 18.90 -7.04
N THR A 95 4.59 18.71 -6.45
CA THR A 95 5.65 19.74 -6.45
C THR A 95 6.22 19.94 -7.84
N VAL A 96 6.53 18.86 -8.56
CA VAL A 96 7.05 18.95 -9.93
C VAL A 96 6.05 19.60 -10.88
N ALA A 97 4.76 19.32 -10.73
CA ALA A 97 3.70 19.90 -11.55
C ALA A 97 3.67 21.45 -11.51
N LYS A 98 4.26 22.08 -10.47
CA LYS A 98 4.41 23.55 -10.37
C LYS A 98 5.49 24.12 -11.30
N TYR A 99 6.33 23.26 -11.90
CA TYR A 99 7.47 23.63 -12.75
C TYR A 99 7.38 22.92 -14.12
N PRO A 100 6.54 23.40 -15.05
CA PRO A 100 6.23 22.70 -16.31
C PRO A 100 7.43 22.48 -17.24
N GLU A 101 8.47 23.32 -17.13
CA GLU A 101 9.71 23.19 -17.90
C GLU A 101 10.64 22.08 -17.36
N MET A 102 10.46 21.67 -16.10
CA MET A 102 11.31 20.67 -15.47
C MET A 102 10.94 19.26 -15.96
N ARG A 103 11.96 18.48 -16.32
CA ARG A 103 11.79 17.07 -16.72
C ARG A 103 12.34 16.14 -15.65
N VAL A 104 11.48 15.25 -15.16
CA VAL A 104 11.84 14.20 -14.19
C VAL A 104 11.22 12.88 -14.61
N THR A 105 11.79 11.78 -14.17
CA THR A 105 11.25 10.43 -14.40
C THR A 105 10.75 9.84 -13.09
N PHE A 106 9.47 9.44 -13.06
CA PHE A 106 8.92 8.61 -11.99
C PHE A 106 8.87 7.15 -12.43
N ASN A 107 9.56 6.29 -11.69
CA ASN A 107 9.47 4.84 -11.86
C ASN A 107 8.64 4.25 -10.72
N LEU A 108 7.45 3.73 -11.06
CA LEU A 108 6.51 3.09 -10.13
C LEU A 108 6.60 1.57 -10.29
N THR A 109 6.94 0.84 -9.22
CA THR A 109 7.00 -0.62 -9.33
C THR A 109 5.62 -1.27 -9.54
N PRO A 110 5.52 -2.36 -10.32
CA PRO A 110 4.22 -3.02 -10.55
C PRO A 110 3.52 -3.47 -9.28
N VAL A 111 4.27 -3.90 -8.26
CA VAL A 111 3.73 -4.31 -6.96
C VAL A 111 3.15 -3.13 -6.17
N LEU A 112 3.74 -1.94 -6.29
CA LEU A 112 3.18 -0.71 -5.71
C LEU A 112 1.86 -0.36 -6.41
N LEU A 113 1.85 -0.31 -7.75
CA LEU A 113 0.66 0.00 -8.54
C LEU A 113 -0.49 -0.97 -8.25
N LYS A 114 -0.21 -2.27 -8.15
CA LYS A 114 -1.21 -3.28 -7.79
C LYS A 114 -1.89 -2.98 -6.46
N GLN A 115 -1.10 -2.60 -5.44
CA GLN A 115 -1.63 -2.33 -4.10
C GLN A 115 -2.39 -1.00 -4.04
N LEU A 116 -1.89 0.06 -4.71
CA LEU A 116 -2.62 1.33 -4.84
C LEU A 116 -3.98 1.14 -5.51
N ASN A 117 -4.03 0.37 -6.61
CA ASN A 117 -5.29 0.05 -7.28
C ASN A 117 -6.26 -0.70 -6.37
N ASP A 118 -5.76 -1.50 -5.44
CA ASP A 118 -6.62 -2.24 -4.49
C ASP A 118 -7.32 -1.28 -3.51
N TYR A 119 -6.61 -0.26 -3.01
CA TYR A 119 -7.22 0.80 -2.18
C TYR A 119 -8.28 1.59 -2.96
N VAL A 120 -7.98 1.95 -4.22
CA VAL A 120 -8.83 2.86 -5.01
C VAL A 120 -10.03 2.15 -5.65
N ALA A 121 -9.84 0.95 -6.19
CA ALA A 121 -10.85 0.27 -7.00
C ALA A 121 -11.62 -0.82 -6.24
N ASN A 122 -11.04 -1.40 -5.17
CA ASN A 122 -11.61 -2.57 -4.49
C ASN A 122 -11.95 -2.30 -3.01
N GLY A 123 -11.83 -1.06 -2.54
CA GLY A 123 -12.17 -0.67 -1.17
C GLY A 123 -11.26 -1.30 -0.11
N ALA A 124 -10.03 -1.70 -0.46
CA ALA A 124 -9.08 -2.24 0.50
C ALA A 124 -8.75 -1.21 1.57
N LYS A 125 -8.54 -1.69 2.80
CA LYS A 125 -8.02 -0.91 3.93
C LYS A 125 -6.83 -1.62 4.55
N ASP A 126 -6.00 -0.87 5.25
CA ASP A 126 -5.02 -1.42 6.18
C ASP A 126 -5.53 -1.39 7.63
N LYS A 127 -4.92 -2.21 8.48
CA LYS A 127 -5.31 -2.32 9.89
C LYS A 127 -5.21 -0.99 10.64
N TYR A 128 -4.27 -0.12 10.27
CA TYR A 128 -4.09 1.18 10.91
C TYR A 128 -5.23 2.13 10.52
N TRP A 129 -5.67 2.11 9.26
CA TRP A 129 -6.86 2.82 8.81
C TRP A 129 -8.10 2.33 9.57
N VAL A 130 -8.36 1.03 9.56
CA VAL A 130 -9.53 0.44 10.25
C VAL A 130 -9.58 0.90 11.71
N LEU A 131 -8.44 0.84 12.40
CA LEU A 131 -8.34 1.27 13.79
C LEU A 131 -8.39 2.78 13.96
N THR A 132 -7.95 3.58 12.98
CA THR A 132 -8.07 5.06 13.02
C THR A 132 -9.53 5.51 12.98
N GLU A 133 -10.37 4.85 12.16
CA GLU A 133 -11.78 5.22 12.01
C GLU A 133 -12.65 4.75 13.18
N LYS A 134 -12.20 3.73 13.92
CA LYS A 134 -12.94 3.21 15.07
C LYS A 134 -12.95 4.25 16.19
N PRO A 135 -14.12 4.67 16.71
CA PRO A 135 -14.18 5.62 17.82
C PRO A 135 -13.34 5.12 19.00
N ALA A 136 -12.55 6.00 19.62
CA ALA A 136 -11.66 5.64 20.72
C ALA A 136 -12.40 4.98 21.91
N ALA A 137 -13.66 5.37 22.13
CA ALA A 137 -14.54 4.80 23.15
C ALA A 137 -14.88 3.32 22.91
N ASP A 138 -14.87 2.88 21.64
CA ASP A 138 -15.28 1.54 21.21
C ASP A 138 -14.08 0.59 21.03
N LEU A 139 -12.85 1.07 21.26
CA LEU A 139 -11.64 0.28 21.12
C LEU A 139 -11.64 -0.89 22.12
N THR A 140 -11.45 -2.11 21.58
CA THR A 140 -11.26 -3.29 22.42
C THR A 140 -9.86 -3.27 23.05
N ASP A 141 -9.63 -4.17 23.99
CA ASP A 141 -8.32 -4.34 24.60
C ASP A 141 -7.22 -4.73 23.59
N ASP A 142 -7.58 -5.50 22.56
CA ASP A 142 -6.67 -5.90 21.49
C ASP A 142 -6.38 -4.73 20.53
N ASP A 143 -7.40 -3.91 20.24
CA ASP A 143 -7.22 -2.70 19.43
C ASP A 143 -6.26 -1.72 20.13
N LYS A 144 -6.44 -1.53 21.45
CA LYS A 144 -5.57 -0.67 22.27
C LYS A 144 -4.13 -1.18 22.31
N ASP A 145 -3.95 -2.49 22.47
CA ASP A 145 -2.60 -3.11 22.44
C ASP A 145 -1.93 -2.90 21.08
N PHE A 146 -2.66 -3.12 19.97
CA PHE A 146 -2.16 -2.86 18.63
C PHE A 146 -1.75 -1.40 18.45
N ILE A 147 -2.63 -0.46 18.81
CA ILE A 147 -2.36 0.98 18.67
C ILE A 147 -1.11 1.39 19.45
N LEU A 148 -0.99 1.00 20.72
CA LEU A 148 0.18 1.37 21.53
C LEU A 148 1.50 0.79 21.00
N ARG A 149 1.46 -0.37 20.35
CA ARG A 149 2.64 -0.96 19.71
C ARG A 149 3.01 -0.25 18.42
N HIS A 150 2.02 0.01 17.58
CA HIS A 150 2.25 0.27 16.15
C HIS A 150 2.01 1.70 15.71
N PHE A 151 1.20 2.48 16.44
CA PHE A 151 0.95 3.88 16.07
C PHE A 151 2.11 4.79 16.45
N PHE A 152 3.28 4.23 16.83
CA PHE A 152 4.56 4.94 16.93
C PHE A 152 5.61 4.37 15.97
N ASP A 153 5.20 3.60 14.96
CA ASP A 153 6.06 3.03 13.91
C ASP A 153 6.48 4.11 12.89
N ALA A 154 7.11 5.17 13.40
CA ALA A 154 7.73 6.26 12.67
C ALA A 154 9.07 6.60 13.33
N ASN A 155 9.92 7.41 12.69
CA ASN A 155 11.17 7.81 13.33
C ASN A 155 10.89 8.70 14.55
N TRP A 156 11.36 8.28 15.73
CA TRP A 156 11.02 8.99 16.97
C TRP A 156 11.63 10.38 17.03
N ASP A 157 12.85 10.57 16.56
CA ASP A 157 13.56 11.86 16.68
C ASP A 157 13.14 12.86 15.61
N HIS A 158 12.86 12.38 14.39
CA HIS A 158 12.61 13.23 13.22
C HIS A 158 11.13 13.39 12.86
N VAL A 159 10.24 12.53 13.36
CA VAL A 159 8.79 12.59 13.06
C VAL A 159 7.98 12.79 14.33
N ILE A 160 8.22 12.01 15.39
CA ILE A 160 7.37 12.07 16.60
C ILE A 160 7.78 13.23 17.51
N LYS A 161 9.05 13.29 17.93
CA LYS A 161 9.52 14.23 18.96
C LYS A 161 9.50 15.70 18.51
N ILE A 162 9.43 15.96 17.21
CA ILE A 162 9.27 17.32 16.67
C ILE A 162 7.87 17.91 16.93
N HIS A 163 6.89 17.05 17.27
CA HIS A 163 5.53 17.46 17.60
C HIS A 163 5.26 17.27 19.10
N PRO A 164 5.10 18.34 19.90
CA PRO A 164 4.99 18.24 21.36
C PRO A 164 3.85 17.31 21.83
N GLY A 165 2.71 17.31 21.17
CA GLY A 165 1.57 16.44 21.51
C GLY A 165 1.86 14.96 21.27
N TYR A 166 2.43 14.63 20.11
CA TYR A 166 2.78 13.25 19.77
C TYR A 166 3.91 12.72 20.67
N LYS A 167 4.91 13.57 20.96
CA LYS A 167 5.96 13.28 21.93
C LYS A 167 5.38 12.97 23.31
N ALA A 168 4.43 13.76 23.80
CA ALA A 168 3.83 13.54 25.11
C ALA A 168 3.14 12.17 25.19
N LEU A 169 2.48 11.72 24.12
CA LEU A 169 1.90 10.38 24.05
C LEU A 169 2.99 9.29 24.03
N LEU A 170 4.08 9.49 23.29
CA LEU A 170 5.20 8.54 23.28
C LEU A 170 5.84 8.40 24.67
N ASP A 171 6.08 9.53 25.35
CA ASP A 171 6.60 9.56 26.71
C ASP A 171 5.64 8.87 27.70
N LYS A 172 4.33 9.10 27.53
CA LYS A 172 3.28 8.46 28.35
C LYS A 172 3.22 6.95 28.14
N ARG A 173 3.43 6.46 26.91
CA ARG A 173 3.56 5.01 26.62
C ARG A 173 4.81 4.44 27.28
N ALA A 174 5.87 5.25 27.39
CA ALA A 174 7.17 4.91 27.93
C ALA A 174 7.92 3.84 27.11
N GLY A 175 7.72 2.56 27.44
CA GLY A 175 8.47 1.43 26.85
C GLY A 175 7.72 0.68 25.74
N THR A 176 8.42 -0.25 25.09
CA THR A 176 7.88 -1.08 24.00
C THR A 176 7.66 -2.55 24.38
N ASN A 177 8.14 -2.99 25.54
CA ASN A 177 7.96 -4.36 26.01
C ASN A 177 6.54 -4.62 26.50
N ALA A 178 6.17 -5.89 26.69
CA ALA A 178 4.81 -6.28 27.06
C ALA A 178 4.31 -5.63 28.36
N ALA A 179 5.16 -5.52 29.38
CA ALA A 179 4.80 -4.89 30.65
C ALA A 179 4.52 -3.38 30.49
N ALA A 180 5.34 -2.68 29.70
CA ALA A 180 5.16 -1.27 29.41
C ALA A 180 3.87 -1.01 28.62
N ILE A 181 3.57 -1.83 27.60
CA ILE A 181 2.32 -1.71 26.83
C ILE A 181 1.10 -2.00 27.72
N ALA A 182 1.16 -3.01 28.59
CA ALA A 182 0.10 -3.30 29.54
C ALA A 182 -0.15 -2.13 30.53
N ALA A 183 0.92 -1.52 31.05
CA ALA A 183 0.83 -0.35 31.91
C ALA A 183 0.28 0.88 31.16
N ALA A 184 0.76 1.12 29.94
CA ALA A 184 0.27 2.19 29.08
C ALA A 184 -1.23 2.02 28.78
N LYS A 185 -1.71 0.80 28.52
CA LYS A 185 -3.13 0.53 28.28
C LYS A 185 -4.02 0.92 29.47
N GLN A 186 -3.52 0.82 30.70
CA GLN A 186 -4.25 1.27 31.91
C GLN A 186 -4.19 2.79 32.11
N ASN A 187 -3.08 3.42 31.72
CA ASN A 187 -2.82 4.84 31.95
C ASN A 187 -3.33 5.77 30.84
N PHE A 188 -3.54 5.24 29.63
CA PHE A 188 -4.11 5.98 28.51
C PHE A 188 -5.61 6.14 28.70
N THR A 189 -6.07 7.39 28.60
CA THR A 189 -7.48 7.74 28.52
C THR A 189 -8.01 7.55 27.11
N GLU A 190 -9.33 7.62 26.95
CA GLU A 190 -9.96 7.66 25.62
C GLU A 190 -9.40 8.78 24.74
N GLN A 191 -9.17 9.97 25.33
CA GLN A 191 -8.62 11.10 24.59
C GLN A 191 -7.19 10.82 24.10
N ASP A 192 -6.35 10.18 24.91
CA ASP A 192 -4.99 9.85 24.48
C ASP A 192 -4.99 8.88 23.29
N PHE A 193 -5.90 7.90 23.28
CA PHE A 193 -6.05 6.99 22.14
C PHE A 193 -6.54 7.74 20.89
N ARG A 194 -7.52 8.62 21.05
CA ARG A 194 -8.03 9.47 19.96
C ARG A 194 -6.93 10.35 19.37
N ASP A 195 -6.15 10.99 20.23
CA ASP A 195 -5.03 11.84 19.82
C ASP A 195 -3.96 11.01 19.12
N LEU A 196 -3.65 9.80 19.60
CA LEU A 196 -2.70 8.91 18.96
C LEU A 196 -3.18 8.43 17.57
N GLN A 197 -4.47 8.10 17.42
CA GLN A 197 -5.07 7.78 16.12
C GLN A 197 -4.92 8.93 15.13
N VAL A 198 -5.11 10.17 15.59
CA VAL A 198 -4.94 11.37 14.78
C VAL A 198 -3.47 11.62 14.44
N TRP A 199 -2.58 11.63 15.44
CA TRP A 199 -1.16 11.92 15.25
C TRP A 199 -0.48 10.97 14.29
N PHE A 200 -0.81 9.68 14.32
CA PHE A 200 -0.26 8.71 13.37
C PHE A 200 -0.53 9.08 11.91
N ASN A 201 -1.70 9.68 11.61
CA ASN A 201 -2.08 10.03 10.24
C ASN A 201 -1.67 11.45 9.82
N LEU A 202 -1.39 12.35 10.78
CA LEU A 202 -0.93 13.71 10.48
C LEU A 202 0.60 13.83 10.37
N ALA A 203 1.32 12.98 11.08
CA ALA A 203 2.77 13.09 11.24
C ALA A 203 3.56 12.65 10.02
#